data_AF-A0A496BS19-F1
#
_entry.id   AF-A0A496BS19-F1
#
_cell.length_a   1.000
_cell.length_b   1.000
_cell.length_c   1.000
_cell.angle_alpha   90.00
_cell.angle_beta   90.00
_cell.angle_gamma   90.00
#
_symmetry.space_group_name_H-M   'P 1'
#
loop_
_entity.id
_entity.type
_entity.pdbx_description
1 polymer ?
#
loop_
_entity_poly.entity_id
_entity_poly.type
_entity_poly.pdbx_seq_one_letter_code
_entity_poly.pdbx_strand_id
1 'polypeptide(L)'
;MRIKTTTSIDGVSKMAAFAAVSYPIFKYYGYGYANFSMLLMYIFFIYVLKKRGRICFLHSSLLLLYVCYYCVARFFFNSTISEIIDTSIIYICLFWGVLNKELDLNVFLKYYRVVAFVNIIFFIFQELMYMSFGYRIIGIFTFLPIEVKGIVGSYDSISDWADVAIERERSSAFFSEPAHLVQFLLPLVIAELFYVADKKAYIRSAIYLLTLLALASGNALLGVLVIIVFYMIMLLRRFRPIVAFFSVLVFSLMIIFSIRYVMNTEYGEKLLDRQAEIFQDGALRGQTMKMSGFIRIWRGYYILDTMSPFEILVGLHSKEKLEQKISQTSVAYTFGVNDTYMNAFQRIIIQTGLIGLFFYFLFLRSLWKGNNIAGKCCITTYVALCFIASIYFTHVMVLFLVMALLMKKTKTSVAMKSFSFPKY
;
A
#
# COMPACT_ATOMS: atom_id res chain seq x y z
N MET A 1 14.34 -6.82 42.92
CA MET A 1 15.08 -7.74 42.03
C MET A 1 14.69 -7.43 40.58
N ARG A 2 15.54 -6.68 39.84
CA ARG A 2 15.27 -6.29 38.44
C ARG A 2 15.47 -7.53 37.56
N ILE A 3 14.38 -8.14 37.10
CA ILE A 3 14.44 -9.13 36.03
C ILE A 3 14.80 -8.39 34.75
N LYS A 4 16.08 -8.45 34.36
CA LYS A 4 16.52 -8.12 32.99
C LYS A 4 15.86 -9.13 32.05
N THR A 5 14.74 -8.76 31.43
CA THR A 5 14.24 -9.45 30.23
C THR A 5 15.18 -9.14 29.06
N THR A 6 16.34 -9.77 29.05
CA THR A 6 17.16 -9.93 27.85
C THR A 6 16.52 -11.05 27.03
N THR A 7 15.37 -10.75 26.41
CA THR A 7 14.86 -11.59 25.33
C THR A 7 15.84 -11.45 24.18
N SER A 8 16.68 -12.47 23.97
CA SER A 8 17.48 -12.56 22.76
C SER A 8 16.55 -12.39 21.58
N ILE A 9 16.67 -11.27 20.86
CA ILE A 9 15.79 -10.96 19.73
C ILE A 9 15.97 -12.08 18.71
N ASP A 10 14.90 -12.85 18.49
CA ASP A 10 14.88 -14.01 17.62
C ASP A 10 15.35 -13.65 16.20
N GLY A 11 16.36 -14.38 15.71
CA GLY A 11 16.91 -14.20 14.38
C GLY A 11 15.86 -14.39 13.28
N VAL A 12 14.84 -15.24 13.50
CA VAL A 12 13.72 -15.43 12.55
C VAL A 12 12.89 -14.17 12.44
N SER A 13 12.60 -13.51 13.57
CA SER A 13 11.82 -12.28 13.58
C SER A 13 12.55 -11.11 12.91
N LYS A 14 13.88 -11.01 13.08
CA LYS A 14 14.70 -10.02 12.38
C LYS A 14 14.67 -10.22 10.86
N MET A 15 14.82 -11.47 10.40
CA MET A 15 14.74 -11.80 8.97
C MET A 15 13.35 -11.53 8.40
N ALA A 16 12.29 -11.87 9.16
CA ALA A 16 10.92 -11.58 8.76
C ALA A 16 10.68 -10.06 8.62
N ALA A 17 11.16 -9.26 9.58
CA ALA A 17 11.07 -7.81 9.53
C ALA A 17 11.84 -7.22 8.34
N PHE A 18 13.06 -7.68 8.10
CA PHE A 18 13.85 -7.29 6.95
C PHE A 18 13.14 -7.63 5.63
N ALA A 19 12.66 -8.87 5.48
CA ALA A 19 11.95 -9.32 4.29
C ALA A 19 10.69 -8.48 4.03
N ALA A 20 9.87 -8.22 5.07
CA ALA A 20 8.64 -7.45 4.92
C ALA A 20 8.89 -5.99 4.49
N VAL A 21 9.89 -5.33 5.09
CA VAL A 21 10.17 -3.90 4.86
C VAL A 21 10.96 -3.66 3.57
N SER A 22 11.82 -4.60 3.16
CA SER A 22 12.64 -4.45 1.95
C SER A 22 11.97 -4.97 0.67
N TYR A 23 10.93 -5.79 0.79
CA TYR A 23 10.12 -6.25 -0.35
C TYR A 23 9.73 -5.13 -1.33
N PRO A 24 9.18 -3.97 -0.91
CA PRO A 24 8.83 -2.89 -1.85
C PRO A 24 10.00 -2.39 -2.71
N ILE A 25 11.23 -2.47 -2.19
CA ILE A 25 12.44 -1.98 -2.86
C ILE A 25 12.98 -3.05 -3.80
N PHE A 26 13.01 -4.32 -3.36
CA PHE A 26 13.56 -5.42 -4.15
C PHE A 26 12.64 -5.89 -5.29
N LYS A 27 11.36 -5.49 -5.31
CA LYS A 27 10.39 -6.00 -6.30
C LYS A 27 10.71 -5.56 -7.73
N TYR A 28 11.56 -4.54 -7.86
CA TYR A 28 11.93 -3.92 -9.12
C TYR A 28 13.05 -4.67 -9.84
N TYR A 29 13.78 -5.52 -9.13
CA TYR A 29 14.94 -6.22 -9.65
C TYR A 29 14.61 -7.69 -9.86
N GLY A 30 15.00 -8.28 -10.99
CA GLY A 30 14.65 -9.66 -11.32
C GLY A 30 14.82 -10.03 -12.77
N TYR A 31 14.65 -11.32 -13.05
CA TYR A 31 14.62 -11.87 -14.41
C TYR A 31 13.24 -12.46 -14.69
N GLY A 32 12.52 -11.87 -15.65
CA GLY A 32 11.18 -12.32 -16.02
C GLY A 32 10.21 -12.31 -14.83
N TYR A 33 9.64 -13.48 -14.51
CA TYR A 33 8.69 -13.64 -13.40
C TYR A 33 9.33 -13.81 -12.01
N ALA A 34 10.66 -13.92 -11.93
CA ALA A 34 11.39 -14.13 -10.69
C ALA A 34 12.11 -12.85 -10.25
N ASN A 35 11.48 -12.08 -9.35
CA ASN A 35 12.09 -10.90 -8.76
C ASN A 35 12.80 -11.16 -7.44
N PHE A 36 13.68 -10.23 -7.05
CA PHE A 36 14.53 -10.34 -5.88
C PHE A 36 13.70 -10.33 -4.59
N SER A 37 12.51 -9.73 -4.59
CA SER A 37 11.57 -9.85 -3.46
C SER A 37 11.05 -11.28 -3.28
N MET A 38 10.74 -11.97 -4.36
CA MET A 38 10.36 -13.38 -4.34
C MET A 38 11.52 -14.27 -3.90
N LEU A 39 12.74 -14.00 -4.39
CA LEU A 39 13.95 -14.68 -3.92
C LEU A 39 14.17 -14.48 -2.40
N LEU A 40 14.05 -13.23 -1.92
CA LEU A 40 14.19 -12.91 -0.50
C LEU A 40 13.16 -13.64 0.36
N MET A 41 11.92 -13.75 -0.12
CA MET A 41 10.88 -14.54 0.53
C MET A 41 11.25 -16.03 0.60
N TYR A 42 11.77 -16.61 -0.47
CA TYR A 42 12.20 -18.01 -0.46
C TYR A 42 13.36 -18.26 0.49
N ILE A 43 14.36 -17.38 0.50
CA ILE A 43 15.46 -17.42 1.47
C ILE A 43 14.90 -17.35 2.90
N PHE A 44 13.91 -16.47 3.13
CA PHE A 44 13.23 -16.38 4.42
C PHE A 44 12.49 -17.67 4.79
N PHE A 45 11.75 -18.30 3.87
CA PHE A 45 11.06 -19.57 4.14
C PHE A 45 12.03 -20.71 4.46
N ILE A 46 13.11 -20.83 3.69
CA ILE A 46 14.18 -21.81 3.95
C ILE A 46 14.81 -21.54 5.32
N TYR A 47 15.03 -20.27 5.67
CA TYR A 47 15.57 -19.89 6.97
C TYR A 47 14.63 -20.25 8.13
N VAL A 48 13.32 -20.01 7.98
CA VAL A 48 12.30 -20.44 8.95
C VAL A 48 12.31 -21.96 9.10
N LEU A 49 12.31 -22.70 7.98
CA LEU A 49 12.33 -24.16 7.99
C LEU A 49 13.58 -24.68 8.72
N LYS A 50 14.76 -24.13 8.42
CA LYS A 50 16.02 -24.50 9.08
C LYS A 50 16.02 -24.20 10.58
N LYS A 51 15.39 -23.11 11.03
CA LYS A 51 15.38 -22.68 12.44
C LYS A 51 14.24 -23.28 13.26
N ARG A 52 13.12 -23.64 12.64
CA ARG A 52 11.91 -24.13 13.33
C ARG A 52 11.59 -25.59 13.04
N GLY A 53 12.19 -26.19 12.03
CA GLY A 53 11.87 -27.53 11.52
C GLY A 53 10.55 -27.62 10.74
N ARG A 54 9.73 -26.56 10.75
CA ARG A 54 8.45 -26.49 10.04
C ARG A 54 8.06 -25.05 9.71
N ILE A 55 7.25 -24.87 8.67
CA ILE A 55 6.61 -23.59 8.34
C ILE A 55 5.19 -23.61 8.88
N CYS A 56 4.84 -22.64 9.72
CA CYS A 56 3.48 -22.47 10.22
C CYS A 56 2.88 -21.18 9.67
N PHE A 57 1.66 -21.27 9.15
CA PHE A 57 0.93 -20.12 8.63
C PHE A 57 -0.09 -19.65 9.66
N LEU A 58 -0.17 -18.34 9.88
CA LEU A 58 -1.23 -17.73 10.67
C LEU A 58 -2.12 -16.86 9.79
N HIS A 59 -3.26 -17.42 9.38
CA HIS A 59 -4.26 -16.74 8.57
C HIS A 59 -5.54 -16.46 9.37
N SER A 60 -6.26 -15.41 8.96
CA SER A 60 -7.68 -15.31 9.29
C SER A 60 -8.44 -16.36 8.47
N SER A 61 -9.31 -17.13 9.11
CA SER A 61 -10.17 -18.12 8.42
C SER A 61 -10.96 -17.49 7.27
N LEU A 62 -11.33 -16.22 7.37
CA LEU A 62 -12.05 -15.48 6.32
C LEU A 62 -11.17 -15.09 5.14
N LEU A 63 -9.86 -14.84 5.34
CA LEU A 63 -8.97 -14.67 4.19
C LEU A 63 -8.78 -16.02 3.49
N LEU A 64 -8.65 -17.11 4.25
CA LEU A 64 -8.54 -18.44 3.66
C LEU A 64 -9.80 -18.77 2.84
N LEU A 65 -10.99 -18.47 3.37
CA LEU A 65 -12.25 -18.62 2.63
C LEU A 65 -12.25 -17.81 1.33
N TYR A 66 -11.82 -16.55 1.37
CA TYR A 66 -11.69 -15.70 0.18
C TYR A 66 -10.76 -16.32 -0.86
N VAL A 67 -9.58 -16.79 -0.44
CA VAL A 67 -8.59 -17.41 -1.33
C VAL A 67 -9.09 -18.74 -1.88
N CYS A 68 -9.75 -19.57 -1.06
CA CYS A 68 -10.38 -20.81 -1.51
C CYS A 68 -11.45 -20.53 -2.56
N TYR A 69 -12.34 -19.56 -2.31
CA TYR A 69 -13.33 -19.13 -3.29
C TYR A 69 -12.65 -18.69 -4.60
N TYR A 70 -11.62 -17.86 -4.51
CA TYR A 70 -10.86 -17.40 -5.67
C TYR A 70 -10.28 -18.56 -6.49
N CYS A 71 -9.58 -19.51 -5.84
CA CYS A 71 -8.97 -20.65 -6.50
C CYS A 71 -10.03 -21.58 -7.13
N VAL A 72 -11.11 -21.88 -6.40
CA VAL A 72 -12.20 -22.73 -6.89
C VAL A 72 -12.88 -22.10 -8.09
N ALA A 73 -13.18 -20.80 -8.03
CA ALA A 73 -13.80 -20.11 -9.15
C ALA A 73 -12.86 -20.12 -10.38
N ARG A 74 -11.57 -19.83 -10.22
CA ARG A 74 -10.62 -19.92 -11.34
C ARG A 74 -10.50 -21.33 -11.93
N PHE A 75 -10.61 -22.36 -11.12
CA PHE A 75 -10.64 -23.75 -11.58
C PHE A 75 -11.85 -24.03 -12.48
N PHE A 76 -13.03 -23.50 -12.15
CA PHE A 76 -14.24 -23.71 -12.95
C PHE A 76 -14.31 -22.83 -14.20
N PHE A 77 -13.75 -21.62 -14.16
CA PHE A 77 -13.89 -20.63 -15.22
C PHE A 77 -12.75 -20.62 -16.25
N ASN A 78 -11.64 -21.34 -16.01
CA ASN A 78 -10.49 -21.39 -16.92
C ASN A 78 -10.15 -22.83 -17.31
N SER A 79 -9.66 -23.00 -18.54
CA SER A 79 -9.24 -24.29 -19.11
C SER A 79 -7.73 -24.52 -19.02
N THR A 80 -6.93 -23.47 -18.84
CA THR A 80 -5.46 -23.58 -18.82
C THR A 80 -4.88 -23.55 -17.41
N ILE A 81 -3.89 -24.40 -17.13
CA ILE A 81 -3.23 -24.49 -15.80
C ILE A 81 -2.67 -23.14 -15.35
N SER A 82 -2.09 -22.38 -16.28
CA SER A 82 -1.53 -21.04 -16.04
C SER A 82 -2.56 -20.00 -15.65
N GLU A 83 -3.82 -20.18 -16.06
CA GLU A 83 -4.93 -19.33 -15.65
C GLU A 83 -5.69 -19.88 -14.46
N ILE A 84 -5.61 -21.18 -14.16
CA ILE A 84 -6.17 -21.74 -12.93
C ILE A 84 -5.37 -21.24 -11.71
N ILE A 85 -4.05 -21.20 -11.82
CA ILE A 85 -3.14 -20.83 -10.73
C ILE A 85 -2.61 -19.41 -10.91
N ASP A 86 -3.18 -18.45 -10.20
CA ASP A 86 -2.57 -17.13 -10.04
C ASP A 86 -1.48 -17.19 -8.97
N THR A 87 -0.26 -17.42 -9.43
CA THR A 87 0.92 -17.56 -8.58
C THR A 87 1.12 -16.34 -7.67
N SER A 88 0.83 -15.14 -8.14
CA SER A 88 1.05 -13.89 -7.39
C SER A 88 0.22 -13.84 -6.09
N ILE A 89 -1.03 -14.29 -6.15
CA ILE A 89 -1.95 -14.28 -5.02
C ILE A 89 -1.57 -15.33 -3.99
N ILE A 90 -1.29 -16.55 -4.46
CA ILE A 90 -0.85 -17.64 -3.58
C ILE A 90 0.44 -17.26 -2.86
N TYR A 91 1.41 -16.71 -3.57
CA TYR A 91 2.68 -16.28 -2.97
C TYR A 91 2.49 -15.21 -1.90
N ILE A 92 1.67 -14.19 -2.18
CA ILE A 92 1.43 -13.11 -1.22
C ILE A 92 0.65 -13.60 0.00
N CYS A 93 -0.32 -14.51 -0.21
CA CYS A 93 -1.00 -15.19 0.87
C CYS A 93 -0.01 -15.95 1.75
N LEU A 94 0.80 -16.85 1.18
CA LEU A 94 1.77 -17.63 1.94
C LEU A 94 2.74 -16.72 2.70
N PHE A 95 3.28 -15.69 2.04
CA PHE A 95 4.17 -14.72 2.67
C PHE A 95 3.52 -14.04 3.86
N TRP A 96 2.31 -13.52 3.68
CA TRP A 96 1.52 -12.90 4.73
C TRP A 96 1.31 -13.85 5.92
N GLY A 97 1.03 -15.13 5.66
CA GLY A 97 0.82 -16.15 6.70
C GLY A 97 2.04 -16.43 7.55
N VAL A 98 3.22 -16.53 6.94
CA VAL A 98 4.48 -16.76 7.66
C VAL A 98 4.89 -15.50 8.42
N LEU A 99 4.80 -14.31 7.80
CA LEU A 99 5.04 -13.04 8.49
C LEU A 99 4.15 -12.90 9.72
N ASN A 100 2.86 -13.18 9.58
CA ASN A 100 1.93 -13.13 10.69
C ASN A 100 2.33 -14.05 11.84
N LYS A 101 3.01 -15.16 11.59
CA LYS A 101 3.44 -16.09 12.65
C LYS A 101 4.72 -15.65 13.34
N GLU A 102 5.74 -15.25 12.55
CA GLU A 102 7.12 -15.10 13.02
C GLU A 102 7.50 -13.66 13.41
N LEU A 103 6.72 -12.67 13.00
CA LEU A 103 7.10 -11.27 13.10
C LEU A 103 6.67 -10.66 14.44
N ASP A 104 7.62 -10.02 15.12
CA ASP A 104 7.42 -9.24 16.35
C ASP A 104 7.27 -7.75 16.01
N LEU A 105 6.35 -7.07 16.69
CA LEU A 105 6.02 -5.68 16.41
C LEU A 105 7.19 -4.72 16.69
N ASN A 106 7.95 -4.92 17.77
CA ASN A 106 9.04 -4.02 18.14
C ASN A 106 10.21 -4.18 17.17
N VAL A 107 10.52 -5.41 16.79
CA VAL A 107 11.55 -5.71 15.77
C VAL A 107 11.14 -5.11 14.43
N PHE A 108 9.89 -5.32 14.01
CA PHE A 108 9.36 -4.77 12.76
C PHE A 108 9.46 -3.26 12.71
N LEU A 109 8.96 -2.54 13.73
CA LEU A 109 9.04 -1.08 13.77
C LEU A 109 10.48 -0.57 13.78
N LYS A 110 11.42 -1.28 14.40
CA LYS A 110 12.84 -0.91 14.36
C LYS A 110 13.39 -0.92 12.92
N TYR A 111 13.18 -2.01 12.18
CA TYR A 111 13.64 -2.11 10.78
C TYR A 111 12.89 -1.13 9.88
N TYR A 112 11.58 -0.99 10.07
CA TYR A 112 10.75 -0.08 9.30
C TYR A 112 11.22 1.38 9.42
N ARG A 113 11.51 1.84 10.63
CA ARG A 113 12.07 3.18 10.86
C ARG A 113 13.39 3.39 10.13
N VAL A 114 14.32 2.43 10.22
CA VAL A 114 15.64 2.54 9.57
C VAL A 114 15.47 2.68 8.06
N VAL A 115 14.71 1.78 7.44
CA VAL A 115 14.51 1.82 5.98
C VAL A 115 13.73 3.07 5.56
N ALA A 116 12.75 3.52 6.33
CA ALA A 116 12.04 4.78 6.08
C ALA A 116 12.98 5.99 6.13
N PHE A 117 13.84 6.08 7.14
CA PHE A 117 14.81 7.17 7.24
C PHE A 117 15.81 7.18 6.08
N VAL A 118 16.31 6.01 5.66
CA VAL A 118 17.19 5.91 4.49
C VAL A 118 16.49 6.44 3.24
N ASN A 119 15.22 6.08 3.02
CA ASN A 119 14.44 6.58 1.90
C ASN A 119 14.18 8.08 1.97
N ILE A 120 13.90 8.63 3.15
CA ILE A 120 13.64 10.06 3.34
C ILE A 120 14.92 10.88 3.10
N ILE A 121 16.06 10.42 3.63
CA ILE A 121 17.35 11.09 3.39
C ILE A 121 17.67 11.11 1.90
N PHE A 122 17.49 9.97 1.22
CA PHE A 122 17.73 9.88 -0.21
C PHE A 122 16.73 10.70 -1.03
N PHE A 123 15.46 10.76 -0.62
CA PHE A 123 14.46 11.66 -1.22
C PHE A 123 14.87 13.14 -1.11
N ILE A 124 15.28 13.58 0.09
CA ILE A 124 15.75 14.96 0.30
C ILE A 124 16.98 15.24 -0.58
N PHE A 125 17.90 14.28 -0.68
CA PHE A 125 19.05 14.40 -1.57
C PHE A 125 18.65 14.56 -3.04
N GLN A 126 17.68 13.78 -3.53
CA GLN A 126 17.15 13.92 -4.89
C GLN A 126 16.53 15.30 -5.14
N GLU A 127 15.76 15.84 -4.18
CA GLU A 127 15.17 17.18 -4.31
C GLU A 127 16.23 18.29 -4.28
N LEU A 128 17.23 18.19 -3.40
CA LEU A 128 18.35 19.14 -3.37
C LEU A 128 19.17 19.12 -4.65
N MET A 129 19.41 17.94 -5.23
CA MET A 129 20.07 17.80 -6.52
C MET A 129 19.27 18.49 -7.63
N TYR A 130 17.96 18.28 -7.67
CA TYR A 130 17.12 18.93 -8.67
C TYR A 130 17.14 20.45 -8.55
N MET A 131 17.05 20.98 -7.32
CA MET A 131 17.13 22.43 -7.09
C MET A 131 18.50 23.01 -7.47
N SER A 132 19.59 22.23 -7.35
CA SER A 132 20.95 22.71 -7.59
C SER A 132 21.41 22.53 -9.03
N PHE A 133 21.00 21.45 -9.69
CA PHE A 133 21.53 21.02 -10.99
C PHE A 133 20.46 20.77 -12.06
N GLY A 134 19.17 20.81 -11.71
CA GLY A 134 18.07 20.59 -12.65
C GLY A 134 17.80 19.12 -13.00
N TYR A 135 18.55 18.16 -12.45
CA TYR A 135 18.34 16.73 -12.66
C TYR A 135 18.34 15.94 -11.35
N ARG A 136 17.78 14.73 -11.38
CA ARG A 136 17.71 13.82 -10.23
C ARG A 136 18.51 12.55 -10.47
N ILE A 137 19.19 12.06 -9.43
CA ILE A 137 19.76 10.72 -9.47
C ILE A 137 18.64 9.67 -9.37
N ILE A 138 18.70 8.63 -10.21
CA ILE A 138 17.74 7.52 -10.15
C ILE A 138 18.03 6.67 -8.91
N GLY A 139 16.99 6.38 -8.11
CA GLY A 139 17.12 5.50 -6.94
C GLY A 139 17.02 4.01 -7.24
N ILE A 140 16.51 3.65 -8.42
CA ILE A 140 16.53 2.26 -8.89
C ILE A 140 17.89 1.99 -9.53
N PHE A 141 18.55 0.93 -9.08
CA PHE A 141 19.86 0.53 -9.60
C PHE A 141 19.74 -0.07 -10.99
N THR A 142 19.99 0.72 -12.02
CA THR A 142 19.85 0.33 -13.44
C THR A 142 20.88 -0.69 -13.92
N PHE A 143 21.96 -0.89 -13.17
CA PHE A 143 22.94 -1.96 -13.43
C PHE A 143 22.46 -3.35 -12.96
N LEU A 144 21.40 -3.41 -12.14
CA LEU A 144 20.77 -4.68 -11.77
C LEU A 144 19.72 -5.06 -12.83
N PRO A 145 19.43 -6.35 -13.01
CA PRO A 145 18.38 -6.79 -13.91
C PRO A 145 17.04 -6.22 -13.43
N ILE A 146 16.37 -5.42 -14.27
CA ILE A 146 15.10 -4.78 -13.94
C ILE A 146 13.95 -5.64 -14.45
N GLU A 147 12.94 -5.86 -13.60
CA GLU A 147 11.69 -6.47 -14.03
C GLU A 147 10.92 -5.47 -14.93
N VAL A 148 11.04 -5.65 -16.24
CA VAL A 148 10.47 -4.78 -17.30
C VAL A 148 8.97 -4.52 -17.06
N LYS A 149 8.19 -5.53 -16.66
CA LYS A 149 6.75 -5.35 -16.36
C LYS A 149 6.47 -4.49 -15.12
N GLY A 150 7.39 -4.42 -14.16
CA GLY A 150 7.22 -3.67 -12.91
C GLY A 150 7.58 -2.18 -12.99
N ILE A 151 8.25 -1.76 -14.06
CA ILE A 151 8.82 -0.40 -14.21
C ILE A 151 8.58 0.20 -15.61
N VAL A 152 8.71 -0.62 -16.65
CA VAL A 152 8.90 -0.21 -18.06
C VAL A 152 7.59 -0.38 -18.86
N GLY A 153 6.42 -0.56 -18.20
CA GLY A 153 5.19 -1.02 -18.86
C GLY A 153 4.74 -0.30 -20.15
N SER A 154 5.15 0.95 -20.35
CA SER A 154 4.87 1.76 -21.56
C SER A 154 6.14 2.24 -22.29
N TYR A 155 7.31 1.71 -21.95
CA TYR A 155 8.61 2.13 -22.49
C TYR A 155 9.22 0.97 -23.28
N ASP A 156 9.96 1.28 -24.35
CA ASP A 156 10.54 0.26 -25.22
C ASP A 156 11.82 -0.35 -24.62
N SER A 157 12.51 0.38 -23.73
CA SER A 157 13.71 -0.12 -23.03
C SER A 157 13.91 0.46 -21.62
N ILE A 158 14.82 -0.15 -20.85
CA ILE A 158 15.25 0.34 -19.53
C ILE A 158 15.97 1.70 -19.66
N SER A 159 16.71 1.92 -20.74
CA SER A 159 17.35 3.21 -21.04
C SER A 159 16.31 4.30 -21.24
N ASP A 160 15.27 4.05 -22.03
CA ASP A 160 14.22 5.04 -22.27
C ASP A 160 13.48 5.40 -20.98
N TRP A 161 13.23 4.39 -20.13
CA TRP A 161 12.68 4.64 -18.80
C TRP A 161 13.63 5.46 -17.91
N ALA A 162 14.92 5.16 -17.93
CA ALA A 162 15.93 5.82 -17.10
C ALA A 162 16.10 7.29 -17.50
N ASP A 163 16.14 7.59 -18.80
CA ASP A 163 16.27 8.95 -19.33
C ASP A 163 15.05 9.79 -18.91
N VAL A 164 13.85 9.24 -19.08
CA VAL A 164 12.62 9.89 -18.59
C VAL A 164 12.63 10.01 -17.06
N ALA A 165 13.16 9.03 -16.32
CA ALA A 165 13.20 9.07 -14.86
C ALA A 165 14.16 10.11 -14.28
N ILE A 166 15.23 10.48 -14.99
CA ILE A 166 16.17 11.54 -14.59
C ILE A 166 15.51 12.92 -14.69
N GLU A 167 14.70 13.10 -15.73
CA GLU A 167 13.99 14.35 -16.03
C GLU A 167 12.59 14.44 -15.38
N ARG A 168 12.12 13.36 -14.74
CA ARG A 168 10.83 13.35 -14.03
C ARG A 168 10.75 14.49 -13.03
N GLU A 169 9.62 15.17 -13.03
CA GLU A 169 9.32 16.31 -12.15
C GLU A 169 9.35 15.98 -10.64
N ARG A 170 9.37 14.70 -10.25
CA ARG A 170 9.18 14.28 -8.85
C ARG A 170 10.14 13.19 -8.42
N SER A 171 10.72 13.37 -7.23
CA SER A 171 11.55 12.35 -6.59
C SER A 171 10.71 11.22 -5.99
N SER A 172 11.28 10.01 -5.99
CA SER A 172 10.62 8.79 -5.52
C SER A 172 11.49 7.93 -4.61
N ALA A 173 12.67 8.42 -4.20
CA ALA A 173 13.69 7.65 -3.51
C ALA A 173 14.01 6.34 -4.25
N PHE A 174 14.10 5.22 -3.53
CA PHE A 174 14.35 3.87 -4.08
C PHE A 174 13.10 3.21 -4.69
N PHE A 175 12.07 3.99 -5.03
CA PHE A 175 10.82 3.49 -5.61
C PHE A 175 10.64 3.97 -7.05
N SER A 176 9.86 3.23 -7.83
CA SER A 176 9.54 3.60 -9.23
C SER A 176 8.62 4.81 -9.36
N GLU A 177 7.85 5.13 -8.31
CA GLU A 177 6.94 6.26 -8.28
C GLU A 177 6.84 6.87 -6.87
N PRO A 178 6.60 8.19 -6.75
CA PRO A 178 6.35 8.85 -5.46
C PRO A 178 5.20 8.18 -4.68
N ALA A 179 4.18 7.71 -5.39
CA ALA A 179 3.02 7.03 -4.83
C ALA A 179 3.37 5.75 -4.05
N HIS A 180 4.42 5.04 -4.45
CA HIS A 180 4.86 3.82 -3.76
C HIS A 180 5.59 4.14 -2.45
N LEU A 181 6.43 5.19 -2.43
CA LEU A 181 7.05 5.68 -1.20
C LEU A 181 5.99 6.15 -0.19
N VAL A 182 4.96 6.85 -0.67
CA VAL A 182 3.81 7.25 0.17
C VAL A 182 3.13 6.04 0.81
N GLN A 183 2.78 5.03 0.00
CA GLN A 183 2.14 3.81 0.48
C GLN A 183 2.99 3.07 1.51
N PHE A 184 4.32 3.18 1.41
CA PHE A 184 5.26 2.66 2.38
C PHE A 184 5.34 3.49 3.67
N LEU A 185 5.29 4.83 3.61
CA LEU A 185 5.40 5.66 4.82
C LEU A 185 4.11 5.69 5.66
N LEU A 186 2.94 5.61 5.02
CA LEU A 186 1.63 5.77 5.69
C LEU A 186 1.41 4.81 6.88
N PRO A 187 1.64 3.48 6.78
CA PRO A 187 1.49 2.58 7.92
C PRO A 187 2.41 2.93 9.10
N LEU A 188 3.61 3.45 8.80
CA LEU A 188 4.58 3.82 9.82
C LEU A 188 4.16 5.10 10.55
N VAL A 189 3.67 6.11 9.82
CA VAL A 189 3.10 7.33 10.42
C VAL A 189 1.97 6.97 11.39
N ILE A 190 1.07 6.08 10.97
CA ILE A 190 -0.04 5.61 11.79
C ILE A 190 0.46 4.93 13.08
N ALA A 191 1.46 4.05 12.97
CA ALA A 191 2.03 3.36 14.12
C ALA A 191 2.70 4.33 15.10
N GLU A 192 3.46 5.31 14.60
CA GLU A 192 4.15 6.28 15.45
C GLU A 192 3.16 7.23 16.15
N LEU A 193 2.12 7.71 15.45
CA LEU A 193 1.13 8.63 16.02
C LEU A 193 0.19 7.96 17.02
N PHE A 194 -0.32 6.76 16.70
CA PHE A 194 -1.43 6.16 17.46
C PHE A 194 -1.03 5.00 18.36
N TYR A 195 0.15 4.40 18.18
CA TYR A 195 0.60 3.26 18.98
C TYR A 195 1.81 3.60 19.85
N VAL A 196 2.87 4.15 19.26
CA VAL A 196 4.10 4.51 20.00
C VAL A 196 3.86 5.77 20.82
N ALA A 197 3.38 6.83 20.16
CA ALA A 197 2.87 8.06 20.77
C ALA A 197 3.80 8.74 21.80
N ASP A 198 5.12 8.54 21.69
CA ASP A 198 6.12 9.23 22.51
C ASP A 198 6.63 10.51 21.82
N LYS A 199 7.33 11.38 22.58
CA LYS A 199 7.84 12.66 22.04
C LYS A 199 8.71 12.47 20.78
N LYS A 200 9.54 11.41 20.75
CA LYS A 200 10.41 11.13 19.60
C LYS A 200 9.57 10.64 18.42
N ALA A 201 8.52 9.86 18.66
CA ALA A 201 7.57 9.38 17.66
C ALA A 201 6.84 10.53 16.99
N TYR A 202 6.37 11.53 17.74
CA TYR A 202 5.77 12.73 17.15
C TYR A 202 6.73 13.50 16.24
N ILE A 203 8.00 13.64 16.63
CA ILE A 203 9.03 14.27 15.78
C ILE A 203 9.24 13.45 14.50
N ARG A 204 9.37 12.13 14.61
CA ARG A 204 9.47 11.24 13.44
C ARG A 204 8.25 11.36 12.53
N SER A 205 7.05 11.33 13.10
CA SER A 205 5.80 11.52 12.35
C SER A 205 5.75 12.85 11.63
N ALA A 206 6.23 13.94 12.23
CA ALA A 206 6.32 15.24 11.56
C ALA A 206 7.24 15.18 10.33
N ILE A 207 8.42 14.58 10.45
CA ILE A 207 9.35 14.38 9.32
C ILE A 207 8.69 13.55 8.21
N TYR A 208 8.01 12.47 8.59
CA TYR A 208 7.31 11.61 7.64
C TYR A 208 6.16 12.35 6.94
N LEU A 209 5.36 13.13 7.66
CA LEU A 209 4.26 13.92 7.11
C LEU A 209 4.77 15.01 6.17
N LEU A 210 5.87 15.71 6.52
CA LEU A 210 6.50 16.67 5.63
C LEU A 210 6.98 16.01 4.33
N THR A 211 7.56 14.82 4.43
CA THR A 211 7.96 14.04 3.23
C THR A 211 6.75 13.63 2.40
N LEU A 212 5.66 13.18 3.04
CA LEU A 212 4.41 12.83 2.35
C LEU A 212 3.80 14.02 1.59
N LEU A 213 3.86 15.22 2.17
CA LEU A 213 3.41 16.44 1.51
C LEU A 213 4.34 16.80 0.35
N ALA A 214 5.66 16.75 0.54
CA ALA A 214 6.66 17.06 -0.50
C ALA A 214 6.58 16.11 -1.71
N LEU A 215 6.19 14.85 -1.50
CA LEU A 215 6.00 13.87 -2.58
C LEU A 215 4.86 14.24 -3.55
N ALA A 216 4.00 15.19 -3.18
CA ALA A 216 2.90 15.70 -3.99
C ALA A 216 2.15 14.56 -4.69
N SER A 217 1.53 13.66 -3.93
CA SER A 217 0.87 12.46 -4.45
C SER A 217 -0.57 12.35 -3.96
N GLY A 218 -1.51 11.98 -4.83
CA GLY A 218 -2.91 11.78 -4.46
C GLY A 218 -3.09 10.72 -3.36
N ASN A 219 -2.22 9.69 -3.34
CA ASN A 219 -2.19 8.69 -2.27
C ASN A 219 -1.83 9.32 -0.91
N ALA A 220 -0.98 10.34 -0.91
CA ALA A 220 -0.54 11.00 0.32
C ALA A 220 -1.69 11.84 0.88
N LEU A 221 -2.34 12.61 0.01
CA LEU A 221 -3.49 13.44 0.39
C LEU A 221 -4.61 12.58 0.99
N LEU A 222 -5.00 11.50 0.31
CA LEU A 222 -6.05 10.60 0.80
C LEU A 222 -5.64 9.90 2.11
N GLY A 223 -4.41 9.38 2.19
CA GLY A 223 -3.92 8.68 3.38
C GLY A 223 -3.80 9.60 4.59
N VAL A 224 -3.26 10.81 4.41
CA VAL A 224 -3.13 11.83 5.46
C VAL A 224 -4.51 12.32 5.90
N LEU A 225 -5.47 12.50 4.98
CA LEU A 225 -6.84 12.84 5.34
C LEU A 225 -7.46 11.81 6.30
N VAL A 226 -7.32 10.51 6.00
CA VAL A 226 -7.80 9.44 6.90
C VAL A 226 -7.11 9.53 8.26
N ILE A 227 -5.79 9.75 8.31
CA ILE A 227 -5.03 9.90 9.56
C ILE A 227 -5.54 11.11 10.36
N ILE A 228 -5.75 12.26 9.72
CA ILE A 228 -6.29 13.47 10.35
C ILE A 228 -7.67 13.20 10.93
N VAL A 229 -8.57 12.56 10.18
CA VAL A 229 -9.91 12.22 10.68
C VAL A 229 -9.83 11.35 11.94
N PHE A 230 -8.98 10.32 11.93
CA PHE A 230 -8.76 9.48 13.11
C PHE A 230 -8.18 10.25 14.30
N TYR A 231 -7.20 11.12 14.03
CA TYR A 231 -6.57 11.96 15.04
C TYR A 231 -7.57 12.95 15.66
N MET A 232 -8.40 13.58 14.82
CA MET A 232 -9.48 14.46 15.25
C MET A 232 -10.52 13.70 16.07
N ILE A 233 -11.01 12.55 15.63
CA ILE A 233 -11.94 11.73 16.43
C ILE A 233 -11.34 11.39 17.80
N MET A 234 -10.05 11.03 17.84
CA MET A 234 -9.36 10.73 19.09
C MET A 234 -9.26 11.95 20.00
N LEU A 235 -8.93 13.12 19.45
CA LEU A 235 -8.79 14.37 20.18
C LEU A 235 -10.14 14.87 20.71
N LEU A 236 -11.18 14.88 19.86
CA LEU A 236 -12.51 15.36 20.21
C LEU A 236 -13.17 14.52 21.31
N ARG A 237 -12.88 13.20 21.35
CA ARG A 237 -13.33 12.33 22.45
C ARG A 237 -12.77 12.69 23.83
N ARG A 238 -11.70 13.48 23.89
CA ARG A 238 -11.11 13.95 25.17
C ARG A 238 -11.72 15.27 25.65
N PHE A 239 -12.35 16.03 24.77
CA PHE A 239 -12.91 17.33 25.09
C PHE A 239 -14.40 17.26 25.45
N ARG A 240 -14.88 18.26 26.19
CA ARG A 240 -16.33 18.48 26.34
C ARG A 240 -16.93 18.78 24.95
N PRO A 241 -18.19 18.36 24.66
CA PRO A 241 -18.78 18.50 23.33
C PRO A 241 -18.72 19.92 22.76
N ILE A 242 -18.89 20.94 23.60
CA ILE A 242 -18.83 22.34 23.16
C ILE A 242 -17.41 22.79 22.77
N VAL A 243 -16.38 22.36 23.51
CA VAL A 243 -14.97 22.66 23.18
C VAL A 243 -14.55 21.90 21.93
N ALA A 244 -15.01 20.65 21.78
CA ALA A 244 -14.82 19.86 20.58
C ALA A 244 -15.43 20.56 19.36
N PHE A 245 -16.67 21.05 19.46
CA PHE A 245 -17.34 21.79 18.39
C PHE A 245 -16.54 23.03 17.95
N PHE A 246 -16.15 23.89 18.90
CA PHE A 246 -15.34 25.08 18.58
C PHE A 246 -13.97 24.72 18.00
N SER A 247 -13.33 23.66 18.49
CA SER A 247 -12.04 23.19 17.95
C SER A 247 -12.16 22.75 16.49
N VAL A 248 -13.24 22.02 16.14
CA VAL A 248 -13.51 21.62 14.75
C VAL A 248 -13.80 22.84 13.87
N LEU A 249 -14.58 23.80 14.36
CA LEU A 249 -14.89 25.02 13.63
C LEU A 249 -13.62 25.80 13.30
N VAL A 250 -12.78 26.07 14.30
CA VAL A 250 -11.51 26.79 14.12
C VAL A 250 -10.57 26.03 13.18
N PHE A 251 -10.42 24.71 13.37
CA PHE A 251 -9.59 23.89 12.49
C PHE A 251 -10.10 23.91 11.03
N SER A 252 -11.41 23.85 10.83
CA SER A 252 -12.02 23.91 9.48
C SER A 252 -11.78 25.26 8.82
N LEU A 253 -11.91 26.36 9.57
CA LEU A 253 -11.58 27.70 9.07
C LEU A 253 -10.09 27.80 8.70
N MET A 254 -9.19 27.29 9.55
CA MET A 254 -7.76 27.25 9.25
C MET A 254 -7.46 26.47 7.98
N ILE A 255 -8.12 25.32 7.76
CA ILE A 255 -7.99 24.54 6.53
C ILE A 255 -8.45 25.37 5.32
N ILE A 256 -9.61 26.04 5.40
CA ILE A 256 -10.13 26.85 4.29
C ILE A 256 -9.15 27.98 3.92
N PHE A 257 -8.64 28.70 4.92
CA PHE A 257 -7.64 29.75 4.70
C PHE A 257 -6.32 29.19 4.14
N SER A 258 -5.86 28.05 4.66
CA SER A 258 -4.64 27.40 4.19
C SER A 258 -4.77 26.91 2.75
N ILE A 259 -5.90 26.31 2.38
CA ILE A 259 -6.19 25.89 1.00
C ILE A 259 -6.19 27.10 0.08
N ARG A 260 -6.89 28.18 0.46
CA ARG A 260 -6.92 29.41 -0.34
C ARG A 260 -5.52 30.00 -0.55
N TYR A 261 -4.69 29.99 0.49
CA TYR A 261 -3.30 30.44 0.38
C TYR A 261 -2.49 29.54 -0.55
N VAL A 262 -2.55 28.22 -0.36
CA VAL A 262 -1.82 27.24 -1.19
C VAL A 262 -2.25 27.33 -2.65
N MET A 263 -3.54 27.50 -2.94
CA MET A 263 -4.05 27.63 -4.31
C MET A 263 -3.48 28.84 -5.07
N ASN A 264 -2.96 29.84 -4.37
CA ASN A 264 -2.31 31.00 -4.98
C ASN A 264 -0.79 30.84 -5.13
N THR A 265 -0.25 29.65 -4.82
CA THR A 265 1.17 29.33 -5.00
C THR A 265 1.37 28.46 -6.23
N GLU A 266 2.57 28.49 -6.83
CA GLU A 266 2.97 27.59 -7.93
C GLU A 266 2.73 26.10 -7.57
N TYR A 267 2.93 25.75 -6.30
CA TYR A 267 2.66 24.41 -5.79
C TYR A 267 1.16 24.06 -5.82
N GLY A 268 0.28 25.02 -5.50
CA GLY A 268 -1.17 24.84 -5.59
C GLY A 268 -1.67 24.73 -7.02
N GLU A 269 -1.10 25.50 -7.95
CA GLU A 269 -1.39 25.42 -9.38
C GLU A 269 -1.06 24.01 -9.92
N LYS A 270 0.12 23.47 -9.59
CA LYS A 270 0.50 22.07 -9.90
C LYS A 270 -0.46 21.03 -9.32
N LEU A 271 -1.11 21.31 -8.19
CA LEU A 271 -2.14 20.42 -7.62
C LEU A 271 -3.48 20.55 -8.34
N LEU A 272 -3.84 21.73 -8.82
CA LEU A 272 -5.09 21.99 -9.57
C LEU A 272 -5.04 21.45 -10.99
N ASP A 273 -3.89 21.56 -11.67
CA ASP A 273 -3.68 20.97 -13.00
C ASP A 273 -3.93 19.46 -13.01
N ARG A 274 -3.72 18.79 -11.86
CA ARG A 274 -4.04 17.37 -11.71
C ARG A 274 -5.51 17.06 -11.52
N GLN A 275 -6.32 18.01 -11.09
CA GLN A 275 -7.77 17.81 -11.10
C GLN A 275 -8.28 17.71 -12.54
N ALA A 276 -7.66 18.43 -13.48
CA ALA A 276 -7.97 18.31 -14.90
C ALA A 276 -7.61 16.92 -15.48
N GLU A 277 -6.64 16.20 -14.89
CA GLU A 277 -6.28 14.82 -15.27
C GLU A 277 -7.28 13.75 -14.80
N ILE A 278 -8.25 14.11 -13.93
CA ILE A 278 -9.24 13.17 -13.38
C ILE A 278 -10.36 12.91 -14.39
N PHE A 279 -10.62 13.84 -15.30
CA PHE A 279 -11.73 13.79 -16.26
C PHE A 279 -11.24 13.53 -17.69
N GLN A 280 -12.10 12.91 -18.51
CA GLN A 280 -11.77 12.41 -19.85
C GLN A 280 -11.40 13.52 -20.86
N ASP A 281 -11.78 14.78 -20.61
CA ASP A 281 -11.53 15.91 -21.52
C ASP A 281 -10.04 16.21 -21.77
N GLY A 282 -9.13 15.70 -20.93
CA GLY A 282 -7.69 15.74 -21.19
C GLY A 282 -7.26 14.92 -22.42
N ALA A 283 -8.02 13.88 -22.80
CA ALA A 283 -7.72 13.02 -23.96
C ALA A 283 -8.02 13.68 -25.31
N LEU A 284 -9.07 14.51 -25.39
CA LEU A 284 -9.49 15.15 -26.64
C LEU A 284 -8.45 16.16 -27.18
N ARG A 285 -7.45 16.53 -26.37
CA ARG A 285 -6.35 17.46 -26.73
C ARG A 285 -5.05 16.76 -27.14
N GLY A 286 -5.06 15.46 -27.42
CA GLY A 286 -3.88 14.74 -27.94
C GLY A 286 -2.72 14.59 -26.94
N GLN A 287 -2.97 14.80 -25.63
CA GLN A 287 -1.97 14.67 -24.57
C GLN A 287 -2.19 13.36 -23.78
N THR A 288 -1.80 12.23 -24.35
CA THR A 288 -1.85 10.89 -23.73
C THR A 288 -1.12 10.83 -22.36
N MET A 289 -0.18 11.74 -22.10
CA MET A 289 0.56 11.82 -20.83
C MET A 289 -0.24 12.35 -19.62
N LYS A 290 -1.39 13.04 -19.82
CA LYS A 290 -2.13 13.74 -18.74
C LYS A 290 -3.39 13.01 -18.25
N MET A 291 -3.40 11.68 -18.26
CA MET A 291 -4.58 10.88 -17.82
C MET A 291 -4.34 10.04 -16.56
N SER A 292 -3.26 10.28 -15.80
CA SER A 292 -2.92 9.46 -14.64
C SER A 292 -4.04 9.43 -13.58
N GLY A 293 -4.76 10.53 -13.37
CA GLY A 293 -5.92 10.58 -12.47
C GLY A 293 -7.08 9.71 -12.96
N PHE A 294 -7.49 9.90 -14.22
CA PHE A 294 -8.53 9.12 -14.87
C PHE A 294 -8.24 7.61 -14.87
N ILE A 295 -7.02 7.22 -15.26
CA ILE A 295 -6.56 5.82 -15.28
C ILE A 295 -6.69 5.16 -13.90
N ARG A 296 -6.41 5.91 -12.83
CA ARG A 296 -6.43 5.42 -11.45
C ARG A 296 -7.83 5.29 -10.86
N ILE A 297 -8.74 6.22 -11.21
CA ILE A 297 -10.06 6.31 -10.58
C ILE A 297 -11.13 5.65 -11.44
N TRP A 298 -11.16 5.93 -12.74
CA TRP A 298 -12.32 5.65 -13.59
C TRP A 298 -12.18 4.44 -14.50
N ARG A 299 -10.96 4.15 -14.98
CA ARG A 299 -10.73 3.17 -16.04
C ARG A 299 -11.36 1.79 -15.82
N GLY A 300 -11.35 1.25 -14.61
CA GLY A 300 -11.97 -0.05 -14.32
C GLY A 300 -13.51 -0.04 -14.34
N TYR A 301 -14.17 1.11 -14.15
CA TYR A 301 -15.64 1.18 -14.23
C TYR A 301 -16.14 0.99 -15.66
N TYR A 302 -15.39 1.47 -16.66
CA TYR A 302 -15.71 1.21 -18.07
C TYR A 302 -15.65 -0.29 -18.43
N ILE A 303 -14.79 -1.07 -17.76
CA ILE A 303 -14.78 -2.52 -17.91
C ILE A 303 -16.05 -3.11 -17.28
N LEU A 304 -16.43 -2.66 -16.07
CA LEU A 304 -17.63 -3.12 -15.39
C LEU A 304 -18.91 -2.88 -16.22
N ASP A 305 -18.98 -1.76 -16.95
CA ASP A 305 -20.11 -1.43 -17.82
C ASP A 305 -20.26 -2.40 -19.01
N THR A 306 -19.18 -3.09 -19.41
CA THR A 306 -19.21 -4.13 -20.46
C THR A 306 -19.53 -5.53 -19.92
N MET A 307 -19.59 -5.70 -18.60
CA MET A 307 -19.85 -6.99 -17.97
C MET A 307 -21.36 -7.25 -17.85
N SER A 308 -21.77 -8.48 -18.15
CA SER A 308 -23.14 -8.92 -17.92
C SER A 308 -23.47 -8.99 -16.42
N PRO A 309 -24.76 -8.99 -16.02
CA PRO A 309 -25.15 -9.08 -14.62
C PRO A 309 -24.56 -10.31 -13.89
N PHE A 310 -24.43 -11.43 -14.58
CA PHE A 310 -23.81 -12.64 -14.03
C PHE A 310 -22.30 -12.47 -13.81
N GLU A 311 -21.60 -11.86 -14.78
CA GLU A 311 -20.17 -11.55 -14.67
C GLU A 311 -19.89 -10.55 -13.54
N ILE A 312 -20.78 -9.58 -13.28
CA ILE A 312 -20.66 -8.66 -12.14
C ILE A 312 -20.84 -9.39 -10.81
N LEU A 313 -21.79 -10.33 -10.74
CA LEU A 313 -22.08 -11.09 -9.53
C LEU A 313 -20.92 -12.01 -9.14
N VAL A 314 -20.40 -12.78 -10.10
CA VAL A 314 -19.42 -13.85 -9.87
C VAL A 314 -17.99 -13.41 -10.16
N GLY A 315 -17.76 -12.52 -11.12
CA GLY A 315 -16.43 -12.11 -11.59
C GLY A 315 -16.01 -12.83 -12.87
N LEU A 316 -14.99 -12.29 -13.55
CA LEU A 316 -14.47 -12.84 -14.81
C LEU A 316 -13.57 -14.06 -14.61
N HIS A 317 -12.79 -14.09 -13.53
CA HIS A 317 -11.82 -15.13 -13.17
C HIS A 317 -10.75 -15.50 -14.23
N SER A 318 -10.75 -14.88 -15.41
CA SER A 318 -9.89 -15.18 -16.55
C SER A 318 -9.15 -13.93 -17.02
N LYS A 319 -7.89 -14.10 -17.45
CA LYS A 319 -7.10 -13.00 -18.02
C LYS A 319 -7.53 -12.72 -19.46
N GLU A 320 -7.76 -13.77 -20.23
CA GLU A 320 -8.25 -13.64 -21.62
C GLU A 320 -9.60 -12.92 -21.68
N LYS A 321 -10.56 -13.29 -20.82
CA LYS A 321 -11.85 -12.58 -20.75
C LYS A 321 -11.69 -11.11 -20.35
N LEU A 322 -10.75 -10.82 -19.45
CA LEU A 322 -10.47 -9.44 -19.05
C LEU A 322 -9.93 -8.63 -20.24
N GLU A 323 -8.98 -9.17 -21.00
CA GLU A 323 -8.44 -8.51 -22.21
C GLU A 323 -9.54 -8.31 -23.27
N GLN A 324 -10.42 -9.30 -23.45
CA GLN A 324 -11.59 -9.17 -24.32
C GLN A 324 -12.50 -8.02 -23.88
N LYS A 325 -12.85 -7.94 -22.59
CA LYS A 325 -13.69 -6.85 -22.07
C LYS A 325 -13.00 -5.49 -22.19
N ILE A 326 -11.68 -5.42 -21.97
CA ILE A 326 -10.90 -4.19 -22.19
C ILE A 326 -11.06 -3.70 -23.62
N SER A 327 -10.93 -4.58 -24.62
CA SER A 327 -11.05 -4.23 -26.04
C SER A 327 -12.44 -3.70 -26.43
N GLN A 328 -13.48 -4.03 -25.66
CA GLN A 328 -14.86 -3.59 -25.87
C GLN A 328 -15.19 -2.24 -25.23
N THR A 329 -14.30 -1.68 -24.40
CA THR A 329 -14.56 -0.41 -23.72
C THR A 329 -14.32 0.79 -24.64
N SER A 330 -15.06 1.88 -24.42
CA SER A 330 -14.83 3.17 -25.12
C SER A 330 -13.49 3.82 -24.78
N VAL A 331 -12.80 3.30 -23.76
CA VAL A 331 -11.50 3.78 -23.27
C VAL A 331 -10.38 2.77 -23.49
N ALA A 332 -10.58 1.79 -24.39
CA ALA A 332 -9.60 0.77 -24.72
C ALA A 332 -8.23 1.37 -25.10
N TYR A 333 -8.22 2.51 -25.78
CA TYR A 333 -7.00 3.26 -26.16
C TYR A 333 -6.15 3.72 -24.97
N THR A 334 -6.72 3.76 -23.75
CA THR A 334 -6.00 4.14 -22.52
C THR A 334 -5.25 2.96 -21.89
N PHE A 335 -5.40 1.75 -22.42
CA PHE A 335 -4.64 0.56 -22.00
C PHE A 335 -3.48 0.37 -22.98
N GLY A 336 -2.24 0.50 -22.48
CA GLY A 336 -1.05 0.14 -23.24
C GLY A 336 -0.93 -1.37 -23.47
N VAL A 337 0.12 -1.77 -24.20
CA VAL A 337 0.41 -3.19 -24.46
C VAL A 337 0.59 -3.93 -23.13
N ASN A 338 -0.24 -4.94 -22.87
CA ASN A 338 -0.28 -5.70 -21.61
C ASN A 338 -0.58 -4.87 -20.34
N ASP A 339 -1.11 -3.65 -20.48
CA ASP A 339 -1.56 -2.85 -19.33
C ASP A 339 -2.97 -3.27 -18.92
N THR A 340 -3.11 -3.81 -17.72
CA THR A 340 -4.41 -4.09 -17.09
C THR A 340 -4.56 -3.34 -15.77
N TYR A 341 -3.87 -2.20 -15.61
CA TYR A 341 -3.88 -1.45 -14.36
C TYR A 341 -5.30 -0.95 -14.04
N MET A 342 -5.69 -1.13 -12.79
CA MET A 342 -6.95 -0.70 -12.21
C MET A 342 -6.78 -0.65 -10.71
N ASN A 343 -7.57 0.19 -10.03
CA ASN A 343 -7.48 0.24 -8.57
C ASN A 343 -7.93 -1.08 -7.93
N ALA A 344 -7.53 -1.30 -6.68
CA ALA A 344 -7.77 -2.55 -5.99
C ALA A 344 -9.27 -2.88 -5.86
N PHE A 345 -10.13 -1.90 -5.64
CA PHE A 345 -11.57 -2.10 -5.52
C PHE A 345 -12.17 -2.63 -6.82
N GLN A 346 -11.87 -1.96 -7.93
CA GLN A 346 -12.27 -2.40 -9.28
C GLN A 346 -11.73 -3.80 -9.58
N ARG A 347 -10.45 -4.05 -9.26
CA ARG A 347 -9.82 -5.36 -9.49
C ARG A 347 -10.52 -6.48 -8.74
N ILE A 348 -10.90 -6.26 -7.49
CA ILE A 348 -11.64 -7.26 -6.70
C ILE A 348 -12.98 -7.58 -7.37
N ILE A 349 -13.76 -6.57 -7.76
CA ILE A 349 -15.08 -6.81 -8.38
C ILE A 349 -14.93 -7.46 -9.75
N ILE A 350 -14.06 -6.96 -10.61
CA ILE A 350 -13.88 -7.50 -11.97
C ILE A 350 -13.37 -8.95 -11.91
N GLN A 351 -12.43 -9.25 -11.01
CA GLN A 351 -11.84 -10.60 -10.94
C GLN A 351 -12.67 -11.60 -10.13
N THR A 352 -13.42 -11.15 -9.12
CA THR A 352 -14.06 -12.03 -8.13
C THR A 352 -15.53 -11.74 -7.85
N GLY A 353 -16.10 -10.77 -8.56
CA GLY A 353 -17.48 -10.37 -8.43
C GLY A 353 -17.84 -9.76 -7.08
N LEU A 354 -19.14 -9.52 -6.91
CA LEU A 354 -19.72 -9.08 -5.64
C LEU A 354 -19.57 -10.14 -4.54
N ILE A 355 -19.56 -11.43 -4.89
CA ILE A 355 -19.36 -12.53 -3.93
C ILE A 355 -17.95 -12.48 -3.33
N GLY A 356 -16.92 -12.35 -4.17
CA GLY A 356 -15.55 -12.19 -3.69
C GLY A 356 -15.38 -10.92 -2.88
N LEU A 357 -15.93 -9.78 -3.35
CA LEU A 357 -15.93 -8.53 -2.59
C LEU A 357 -16.53 -8.70 -1.19
N PHE A 358 -17.64 -9.43 -1.08
CA PHE A 358 -18.28 -9.71 0.21
C PHE A 358 -17.37 -10.51 1.14
N PHE A 359 -16.75 -11.60 0.69
CA PHE A 359 -15.79 -12.36 1.50
C PHE A 359 -14.57 -11.53 1.89
N TYR A 360 -14.06 -10.70 0.98
CA TYR A 360 -12.95 -9.80 1.25
C TYR A 360 -13.31 -8.78 2.33
N PHE A 361 -14.52 -8.21 2.27
CA PHE A 361 -15.03 -7.30 3.28
C PHE A 361 -15.19 -7.99 4.64
N LEU A 362 -15.71 -9.21 4.69
CA LEU A 362 -15.80 -9.99 5.93
C LEU A 362 -14.42 -10.21 6.56
N PHE A 363 -13.40 -10.50 5.74
CA PHE A 363 -12.02 -10.59 6.20
C PHE A 363 -11.53 -9.27 6.82
N LEU A 364 -11.68 -8.14 6.12
CA LEU A 364 -11.27 -6.83 6.64
C LEU A 364 -12.01 -6.47 7.93
N ARG A 365 -13.32 -6.75 8.00
CA ARG A 365 -14.14 -6.58 9.21
C ARG A 365 -13.64 -7.42 10.36
N SER A 366 -13.22 -8.66 10.13
CA SER A 366 -12.65 -9.53 11.16
C SER A 366 -11.32 -8.99 11.69
N LEU A 367 -10.46 -8.46 10.82
CA LEU A 367 -9.22 -7.82 11.24
C LEU A 367 -9.48 -6.52 12.02
N TRP A 368 -10.50 -5.75 11.63
CA TRP A 368 -10.95 -4.54 12.29
C TRP A 368 -11.52 -4.77 13.69
N LYS A 369 -12.37 -5.79 13.82
CA LYS A 369 -13.04 -6.12 15.07
C LYS A 369 -12.01 -6.47 16.14
N GLY A 370 -12.08 -5.77 17.28
CA GLY A 370 -11.17 -5.95 18.41
C GLY A 370 -9.84 -5.22 18.29
N ASN A 371 -9.52 -4.59 17.16
CA ASN A 371 -8.25 -3.89 16.96
C ASN A 371 -8.14 -2.57 17.76
N ASN A 372 -6.93 -2.07 17.95
CA ASN A 372 -6.68 -0.75 18.54
C ASN A 372 -6.86 0.38 17.49
N ILE A 373 -6.71 1.64 17.90
CA ILE A 373 -6.92 2.80 17.01
C ILE A 373 -5.94 2.78 15.83
N ALA A 374 -4.66 2.49 16.08
CA ALA A 374 -3.63 2.41 15.04
C ALA A 374 -3.96 1.36 13.99
N GLY A 375 -4.32 0.14 14.40
CA GLY A 375 -4.69 -0.94 13.48
C GLY A 375 -5.97 -0.66 12.70
N LYS A 376 -6.97 -0.01 13.32
CA LYS A 376 -8.17 0.47 12.62
C LYS A 376 -7.80 1.53 11.57
N CYS A 377 -6.98 2.51 11.94
CA CYS A 377 -6.53 3.54 11.00
C CYS A 377 -5.74 2.94 9.82
N CYS A 378 -4.88 1.93 10.05
CA CYS A 378 -4.21 1.19 8.97
C CYS A 378 -5.22 0.55 8.01
N ILE A 379 -6.24 -0.13 8.53
CA ILE A 379 -7.25 -0.80 7.69
C ILE A 379 -8.09 0.23 6.91
N THR A 380 -8.53 1.32 7.53
CA THR A 380 -9.27 2.38 6.81
C THR A 380 -8.42 3.02 5.74
N THR A 381 -7.15 3.30 6.04
CA THR A 381 -6.23 3.90 5.07
C THR A 381 -6.01 2.96 3.89
N TYR A 382 -5.81 1.66 4.14
CA TYR A 382 -5.74 0.65 3.09
C TYR A 382 -7.02 0.63 2.22
N VAL A 383 -8.20 0.58 2.85
CA VAL A 383 -9.49 0.59 2.13
C VAL A 383 -9.65 1.86 1.29
N ALA A 384 -9.30 3.03 1.82
CA ALA A 384 -9.36 4.28 1.08
C ALA A 384 -8.43 4.24 -0.15
N LEU A 385 -7.19 3.77 0.03
CA LEU A 385 -6.24 3.61 -1.07
C LEU A 385 -6.70 2.58 -2.11
N CYS A 386 -7.52 1.59 -1.73
CA CYS A 386 -8.06 0.62 -2.69
C CYS A 386 -8.90 1.26 -3.80
N PHE A 387 -9.46 2.45 -3.58
CA PHE A 387 -10.25 3.17 -4.59
C PHE A 387 -9.42 3.98 -5.59
N ILE A 388 -8.12 4.16 -5.35
CA ILE A 388 -7.27 5.01 -6.21
C ILE A 388 -5.94 4.35 -6.62
N ALA A 389 -5.58 3.22 -6.03
CA ALA A 389 -4.30 2.57 -6.27
C ALA A 389 -4.46 1.06 -6.52
N SER A 390 -3.63 0.52 -7.42
CA SER A 390 -3.54 -0.92 -7.66
C SER A 390 -2.70 -1.61 -6.59
N ILE A 391 -3.30 -1.80 -5.41
CA ILE A 391 -2.63 -2.37 -4.22
C ILE A 391 -3.15 -3.76 -3.83
N TYR A 392 -4.13 -4.29 -4.58
CA TYR A 392 -4.74 -5.59 -4.35
C TYR A 392 -3.73 -6.73 -4.56
N PHE A 393 -3.56 -7.59 -3.54
CA PHE A 393 -2.49 -8.60 -3.50
C PHE A 393 -1.15 -8.04 -3.96
N THR A 394 -0.68 -7.02 -3.24
CA THR A 394 0.67 -6.49 -3.37
C THR A 394 1.33 -6.43 -1.99
N HIS A 395 2.63 -6.16 -1.95
CA HIS A 395 3.36 -5.87 -0.71
C HIS A 395 2.78 -4.69 0.08
N VAL A 396 2.12 -3.73 -0.58
CA VAL A 396 1.43 -2.63 0.11
C VAL A 396 0.32 -3.18 0.99
N MET A 397 -0.53 -4.06 0.43
CA MET A 397 -1.54 -4.78 1.21
C MET A 397 -0.89 -5.53 2.38
N VAL A 398 0.21 -6.25 2.13
CA VAL A 398 0.93 -6.98 3.19
C VAL A 398 1.36 -6.04 4.31
N LEU A 399 2.00 -4.91 3.99
CA LEU A 399 2.49 -3.95 4.99
C LEU A 399 1.35 -3.39 5.87
N PHE A 400 0.24 -2.96 5.26
CA PHE A 400 -0.91 -2.44 6.00
C PHE A 400 -1.58 -3.52 6.87
N LEU A 401 -1.82 -4.71 6.31
CA LEU A 401 -2.56 -5.76 6.99
C LEU A 401 -1.71 -6.49 8.06
N VAL A 402 -0.40 -6.68 7.82
CA VAL A 402 0.54 -7.18 8.85
C VAL A 402 0.61 -6.19 10.00
N MET A 403 0.79 -4.89 9.73
CA MET A 403 0.80 -3.87 10.78
C MET A 403 -0.49 -3.93 11.61
N ALA A 404 -1.66 -3.95 10.95
CA ALA A 404 -2.94 -4.04 11.63
C ALA A 404 -3.08 -5.33 12.46
N LEU A 405 -2.59 -6.48 11.98
CA LEU A 405 -2.63 -7.73 12.74
C LEU A 405 -1.72 -7.69 13.96
N LEU A 406 -0.49 -7.21 13.82
CA LEU A 406 0.44 -7.07 14.94
C LEU A 406 -0.17 -6.20 16.04
N MET A 407 -0.74 -5.05 15.67
CA MET A 407 -1.42 -4.13 16.58
C MET A 407 -2.57 -4.81 17.34
N LYS A 408 -3.34 -5.66 16.64
CA LYS A 408 -4.41 -6.46 17.24
C LYS A 408 -3.86 -7.43 18.29
N LYS A 409 -2.78 -8.16 17.97
CA LYS A 409 -2.14 -9.12 18.88
C LYS A 409 -1.60 -8.46 20.13
N THR A 410 -0.96 -7.31 20.02
CA THR A 410 -0.36 -6.64 21.18
C THR A 410 -1.43 -6.21 22.17
N LYS A 411 -2.59 -5.72 21.69
CA LYS A 411 -3.73 -5.40 22.55
C LYS A 411 -4.23 -6.62 23.33
N THR A 412 -4.36 -7.78 22.67
CA THR A 412 -4.77 -9.02 23.33
C THR A 412 -3.74 -9.48 24.37
N SER A 413 -2.44 -9.31 24.10
CA SER A 413 -1.37 -9.66 25.05
C SER A 413 -1.34 -8.75 26.30
N VAL A 414 -1.68 -7.47 26.14
CA VAL A 414 -1.79 -6.52 27.27
C VAL A 414 -3.03 -6.82 28.11
N ALA A 415 -4.16 -7.15 27.47
CA ALA A 415 -5.39 -7.54 28.17
C ALA A 415 -5.26 -8.88 28.93
N MET A 416 -4.43 -9.82 28.46
CA MET A 416 -4.13 -11.05 29.22
C MET A 416 -3.18 -10.81 30.40
N LYS A 417 -2.27 -9.84 30.30
CA LYS A 417 -1.36 -9.47 31.41
C LYS A 417 -2.05 -8.68 32.54
N SER A 418 -3.19 -8.05 32.28
CA SER A 418 -3.99 -7.37 33.30
C SER A 418 -4.94 -8.30 34.09
N PHE A 419 -4.86 -9.62 33.89
CA PHE A 419 -5.66 -10.63 34.60
C PHE A 419 -4.87 -11.48 35.62
N SER A 420 -3.70 -11.02 36.05
CA SER A 420 -3.05 -11.54 37.25
C SER A 420 -3.18 -10.49 38.37
N PHE A 421 -4.23 -10.61 39.16
CA PHE A 421 -4.31 -9.95 40.47
C PHE A 421 -3.11 -10.40 41.31
N PRO A 422 -2.34 -9.49 41.95
CA PRO A 422 -1.74 -9.85 43.20
C PRO A 422 -2.89 -10.00 44.20
N LYS A 423 -3.17 -11.23 44.61
CA LYS A 423 -3.66 -11.46 45.97
C LYS A 423 -2.58 -10.89 46.88
N TYR A 424 -2.89 -9.81 47.60
CA TYR A 424 -2.92 -9.72 49.06
C TYR A 424 -3.43 -8.34 49.44
#